data_AF-A0A7C3X0D8-F1
#
_entry.id   AF-A0A7C3X0D8-F1
#
_cell.length_a   1.000
_cell.length_b   1.000
_cell.length_c   1.000
_cell.angle_alpha   90.00
_cell.angle_beta   90.00
_cell.angle_gamma   90.00
#
_symmetry.space_group_name_H-M   'P 1'
#
loop_
_entity.id
_entity.type
_entity.pdbx_description
1 polymer ?
#
loop_
_entity_poly.entity_id
_entity_poly.type
_entity_poly.pdbx_seq_one_letter_code
_entity_poly.pdbx_strand_id
1 'polypeptide(L)'
;MGLVILERETDPCRFSLGFAEGMRGLARGRVEVRPARGGVAGKGGDYSLRTLWGRLQPDLLWVGHVLRAKKPLLLSSLAVSWDAVGMGEEEKYRFVPHLHPLPGQVAADQVFRSPAMVLEGRDCSLALVPDLDELESLQRRGLRASMTLEGWELSYRIMDHRVRGHVYFRERPLPGHVLLPGREVRLAYFLFLSAGEGAALHSRVNTFLWERFGRPRLERREGAERDLMGLARLSTRWFFLEEENWVELDLDGERCGGIYTFNLSSLRPPARSGPVLGRLLIRFPSLYPGILRFGAAHVVNHRAGLRLLRWQLRRFSAVMPSCIQMQSWFNLVRTAYGGYWMGMEAGEAGWKRKGELALELALRAPAEKGLPAAVLYILGDRVAWVKGTRGFHHWDWYHLPDVSTTGFHLLEWHRDLLPREEILRRCREIGEGLLRCQLPGGAFPAWVRFRRGELQVHPDLREGASTAAPVMFLAFLSREAGEEEYLRAALAGADFLAREVLPFDR
;
A
#
# COMPACT_ATOMS: atom_id res chain seq x y z
N MET A 1 -32.92 11.96 -3.59
CA MET A 1 -32.84 13.44 -3.45
C MET A 1 -32.44 14.01 -4.80
N GLY A 2 -33.25 14.89 -5.37
CA GLY A 2 -33.04 15.41 -6.71
C GLY A 2 -31.83 16.35 -6.77
N LEU A 3 -30.90 16.08 -7.69
CA LEU A 3 -29.83 16.99 -8.05
C LEU A 3 -30.47 18.22 -8.70
N VAL A 4 -30.49 19.36 -8.01
CA VAL A 4 -30.84 20.64 -8.63
C VAL A 4 -29.60 21.12 -9.38
N ILE A 5 -29.55 20.85 -10.68
CA ILE A 5 -28.50 21.36 -11.57
C ILE A 5 -28.83 22.82 -11.86
N LEU A 6 -28.00 23.74 -11.34
CA LEU A 6 -28.07 25.14 -11.72
C LEU A 6 -27.10 25.35 -12.88
N GLU A 7 -27.65 25.52 -14.08
CA GLU A 7 -26.86 25.91 -15.24
C GLU A 7 -26.54 27.41 -15.13
N ARG A 8 -25.25 27.73 -15.04
CA ARG A 8 -24.81 29.13 -15.12
C ARG A 8 -23.65 29.21 -16.09
N GLU A 9 -23.83 29.96 -17.17
CA GLU A 9 -22.75 30.39 -18.03
C GLU A 9 -21.88 31.33 -17.19
N THR A 10 -20.86 30.77 -16.57
CA THR A 10 -19.90 31.50 -15.72
C THR A 10 -18.73 31.93 -16.59
N ASP A 11 -18.09 33.04 -16.22
CA ASP A 11 -16.85 33.48 -16.83
C ASP A 11 -15.90 32.27 -16.98
N PRO A 12 -15.44 31.94 -18.21
CA PRO A 12 -14.80 30.67 -18.52
C PRO A 12 -13.52 30.40 -17.72
N CYS A 13 -12.97 31.39 -17.02
CA CYS A 13 -11.70 31.26 -16.32
C CYS A 13 -11.83 31.25 -14.79
N ARG A 14 -12.79 31.94 -14.16
CA ARG A 14 -12.89 32.07 -12.70
C ARG A 14 -14.33 32.04 -12.21
N PHE A 15 -14.59 31.29 -11.14
CA PHE A 15 -15.91 31.19 -10.54
C PHE A 15 -15.82 30.97 -9.03
N SER A 16 -16.84 31.43 -8.31
CA SER A 16 -17.03 31.16 -6.88
C SER A 16 -18.36 30.46 -6.70
N LEU A 17 -18.35 29.29 -6.06
CA LEU A 17 -19.58 28.60 -5.69
C LEU A 17 -19.97 28.97 -4.26
N GLY A 18 -21.24 29.34 -4.09
CA GLY A 18 -21.78 29.63 -2.77
C GLY A 18 -22.14 28.34 -2.05
N PHE A 19 -21.43 28.06 -0.96
CA PHE A 19 -21.92 27.16 0.08
C PHE A 19 -22.98 27.92 0.94
N ALA A 20 -23.49 27.34 2.02
CA ALA A 20 -24.46 28.02 2.90
C ALA A 20 -24.02 29.46 3.29
N GLU A 21 -24.97 30.31 3.74
CA GLU A 21 -24.63 31.63 4.31
C GLU A 21 -23.61 31.45 5.44
N GLY A 22 -22.43 32.06 5.31
CA GLY A 22 -21.28 31.87 6.21
C GLY A 22 -20.05 31.20 5.58
N MET A 23 -20.23 30.42 4.51
CA MET A 23 -19.12 29.74 3.81
C MET A 23 -18.79 30.34 2.43
N ARG A 24 -19.44 31.46 2.08
CA ARG A 24 -19.17 32.17 0.81
C ARG A 24 -17.79 32.82 0.85
N GLY A 25 -16.94 32.46 -0.11
CA GLY A 25 -15.62 33.07 -0.29
C GLY A 25 -14.44 32.25 0.25
N LEU A 26 -14.70 31.16 0.98
CA LEU A 26 -13.67 30.26 1.54
C LEU A 26 -12.91 29.44 0.50
N ALA A 27 -13.50 29.26 -0.69
CA ALA A 27 -12.87 28.57 -1.79
C ALA A 27 -13.17 29.27 -3.11
N ARG A 28 -12.15 29.47 -3.95
CA ARG A 28 -12.28 30.07 -5.28
C ARG A 28 -11.85 29.07 -6.35
N GLY A 29 -12.73 28.83 -7.32
CA GLY A 29 -12.49 27.92 -8.42
C GLY A 29 -11.92 28.63 -9.64
N ARG A 30 -10.98 27.99 -10.32
CA ARG A 30 -10.45 28.39 -11.63
C ARG A 30 -10.48 27.19 -12.55
N VAL A 31 -10.96 27.37 -13.78
CA VAL A 31 -10.86 26.35 -14.83
C VAL A 31 -9.90 26.84 -15.90
N GLU A 32 -9.01 25.95 -16.33
CA GLU A 32 -8.02 26.23 -17.37
C GLU A 32 -8.09 25.18 -18.47
N VAL A 33 -8.19 25.65 -19.72
CA VAL A 33 -8.13 24.82 -20.93
C VAL A 33 -6.82 25.13 -21.64
N ARG A 34 -5.93 24.13 -21.78
CA ARG A 34 -4.68 24.27 -22.54
C ARG A 34 -4.73 23.44 -23.83
N PRO A 35 -4.73 24.07 -25.01
CA PRO A 35 -4.47 23.38 -26.27
C PRO A 35 -2.99 23.00 -26.42
N ALA A 36 -2.66 21.99 -27.23
CA ALA A 36 -1.28 21.58 -27.47
C ALA A 36 -0.50 22.59 -28.35
N ARG A 37 0.81 22.74 -28.09
CA ARG A 37 1.69 23.66 -28.87
C ARG A 37 1.69 23.27 -30.36
N GLY A 38 1.41 24.23 -31.24
CA GLY A 38 1.38 24.04 -32.71
C GLY A 38 -0.01 23.72 -33.29
N GLY A 39 -1.01 23.43 -32.45
CA GLY A 39 -2.41 23.58 -32.84
C GLY A 39 -2.76 25.07 -32.93
N VAL A 40 -3.67 25.43 -33.84
CA VAL A 40 -4.21 26.81 -33.93
C VAL A 40 -4.48 27.30 -32.52
N ALA A 41 -3.77 28.34 -32.08
CA ALA A 41 -3.98 28.94 -30.77
C ALA A 41 -5.47 29.28 -30.70
N GLY A 42 -6.19 28.58 -29.83
CA GLY A 42 -7.64 28.66 -29.76
C GLY A 42 -8.08 30.07 -29.41
N LYS A 43 -8.30 30.91 -30.42
CA LYS A 43 -8.86 32.25 -30.29
C LYS A 43 -10.32 32.08 -29.89
N GLY A 44 -10.63 32.02 -28.59
CA GLY A 44 -11.96 32.25 -27.97
C GLY A 44 -13.23 31.57 -28.53
N GLY A 45 -13.13 30.78 -29.61
CA GLY A 45 -14.28 30.35 -30.43
C GLY A 45 -14.15 28.93 -30.99
N ASP A 46 -13.04 28.24 -30.72
CA ASP A 46 -12.86 26.84 -31.15
C ASP A 46 -13.50 25.83 -30.19
N TYR A 47 -13.95 26.28 -29.02
CA TYR A 47 -14.68 25.48 -28.04
C TYR A 47 -15.71 26.33 -27.26
N SER A 48 -16.59 25.67 -26.51
CA SER A 48 -17.32 26.27 -25.39
C SER A 48 -17.01 25.50 -24.11
N LEU A 49 -17.03 26.22 -22.99
CA LEU A 49 -16.86 25.66 -21.65
C LEU A 49 -18.07 26.03 -20.81
N ARG A 50 -18.73 25.03 -20.21
CA ARG A 50 -19.85 25.22 -19.31
C ARG A 50 -19.54 24.58 -17.97
N THR A 51 -19.83 25.30 -16.88
CA THR A 51 -19.75 24.75 -15.52
C THR A 51 -21.15 24.44 -15.03
N LEU A 52 -21.39 23.17 -14.75
CA LEU A 52 -22.59 22.64 -14.13
C LEU A 52 -22.28 22.40 -12.67
N TRP A 53 -23.21 22.73 -11.78
CA TRP A 53 -23.06 22.35 -10.38
C TRP A 53 -24.43 22.08 -9.75
N GLY A 54 -24.42 21.25 -8.72
CA GLY A 54 -25.61 20.95 -7.93
C GLY A 54 -25.24 20.72 -6.47
N ARG A 55 -26.09 21.19 -5.57
CA ARG A 55 -25.92 20.97 -4.13
C ARG A 55 -26.58 19.65 -3.74
N LEU A 56 -25.81 18.74 -3.17
CA LEU A 56 -26.27 17.43 -2.70
C LEU A 56 -26.59 17.43 -1.21
N GLN A 57 -25.78 18.15 -0.43
CA GLN A 57 -25.97 18.42 1.00
C GLN A 57 -25.50 19.87 1.27
N PRO A 58 -25.79 20.48 2.44
CA PRO A 58 -25.40 21.87 2.73
C PRO A 58 -23.92 22.20 2.50
N ASP A 59 -23.06 21.19 2.67
CA ASP A 59 -21.60 21.22 2.60
C ASP A 59 -21.01 20.34 1.49
N LEU A 60 -21.85 19.76 0.63
CA LEU A 60 -21.44 18.89 -0.46
C LEU A 60 -22.01 19.38 -1.79
N LEU A 61 -21.12 19.75 -2.70
CA LEU A 61 -21.44 20.11 -4.07
C LEU A 61 -20.95 19.03 -5.03
N TRP A 62 -21.72 18.77 -6.07
CA TRP A 62 -21.20 18.16 -7.30
C TRP A 62 -20.94 19.27 -8.32
N VAL A 63 -19.80 19.21 -9.00
CA VAL A 63 -19.39 20.19 -10.00
C VAL A 63 -18.84 19.46 -11.22
N GLY A 64 -19.27 19.88 -12.42
CA GLY A 64 -18.84 19.33 -13.69
C GLY A 64 -18.52 20.43 -14.70
N HIS A 65 -17.33 20.37 -15.29
CA HIS A 65 -16.90 21.26 -16.36
C HIS A 65 -16.99 20.54 -17.70
N VAL A 66 -17.85 21.04 -18.59
CA VAL A 66 -18.11 20.47 -19.91
C VAL A 66 -17.44 21.31 -20.98
N LEU A 67 -16.38 20.77 -21.57
CA LEU A 67 -15.68 21.34 -22.71
C LEU A 67 -16.23 20.74 -24.00
N ARG A 68 -16.85 21.56 -24.86
CA ARG A 68 -17.35 21.15 -26.17
C ARG A 68 -16.51 21.75 -27.28
N ALA A 69 -15.97 20.92 -28.16
CA ALA A 69 -15.24 21.39 -29.33
C ALA A 69 -16.21 21.96 -30.38
N LYS A 70 -15.99 23.20 -30.83
CA LYS A 70 -16.68 23.81 -31.98
C LYS A 70 -15.91 23.56 -33.30
N LYS A 71 -14.59 23.45 -33.20
CA LYS A 71 -13.67 23.03 -34.27
C LYS A 71 -12.77 21.90 -33.77
N PRO A 72 -12.02 21.19 -34.65
CA PRO A 72 -11.05 20.20 -34.19
C PRO A 72 -10.07 20.82 -33.17
N LEU A 73 -10.11 20.33 -31.93
CA LEU A 73 -9.31 20.84 -30.83
C LEU A 73 -8.31 19.77 -30.39
N LEU A 74 -7.03 20.12 -30.41
CA LEU A 74 -5.97 19.26 -29.89
C LEU A 74 -5.75 19.58 -28.40
N LEU A 75 -6.50 18.90 -27.52
CA LEU A 75 -6.53 19.19 -26.09
C LEU A 75 -5.28 18.66 -25.38
N SER A 76 -4.47 19.55 -24.78
CA SER A 76 -3.33 19.15 -23.96
C SER A 76 -3.76 18.90 -22.51
N SER A 77 -4.55 19.80 -21.93
CA SER A 77 -5.14 19.62 -20.59
C SER A 77 -6.44 20.40 -20.40
N LEU A 78 -7.31 19.86 -19.55
CA LEU A 78 -8.43 20.57 -18.93
C LEU A 78 -8.23 20.44 -17.41
N ALA A 79 -8.09 21.55 -16.70
CA ALA A 79 -7.79 21.57 -15.28
C ALA A 79 -8.80 22.41 -14.51
N VAL A 80 -9.12 21.96 -13.30
CA VAL A 80 -9.73 22.81 -12.28
C VAL A 80 -8.75 22.96 -11.12
N SER A 81 -8.68 24.16 -10.57
CA SER A 81 -7.95 24.49 -9.35
C SER A 81 -8.90 25.17 -8.37
N TRP A 82 -8.79 24.79 -7.10
CA TRP A 82 -9.48 25.41 -5.98
C TRP A 82 -8.48 26.00 -5.02
N ASP A 83 -8.49 27.33 -4.93
CA ASP A 83 -7.74 28.09 -3.94
C ASP A 83 -8.55 28.10 -2.64
N ALA A 84 -8.00 27.48 -1.60
CA ALA A 84 -8.50 27.53 -0.23
C ALA A 84 -8.20 28.91 0.42
N VAL A 85 -8.98 29.92 0.06
CA VAL A 85 -8.76 31.31 0.51
C VAL A 85 -9.41 31.51 1.88
N GLY A 86 -8.60 31.81 2.90
CA GLY A 86 -9.12 32.17 4.24
C GLY A 86 -9.33 30.99 5.19
N MET A 87 -8.66 29.85 4.98
CA MET A 87 -8.70 28.68 5.88
C MET A 87 -7.78 28.81 7.11
N GLY A 88 -7.23 30.00 7.38
CA GLY A 88 -6.17 30.26 8.37
C GLY A 88 -4.77 30.00 7.78
N GLU A 89 -3.73 30.67 8.29
CA GLU A 89 -2.34 30.51 7.80
C GLU A 89 -1.69 29.19 8.25
N GLU A 90 -2.33 28.48 9.17
CA GLU A 90 -1.82 27.23 9.75
C GLU A 90 -2.54 26.01 9.14
N GLU A 91 -1.76 25.14 8.51
CA GLU A 91 -2.22 23.83 8.04
C GLU A 91 -2.07 22.80 9.16
N LYS A 92 -3.17 22.13 9.51
CA LYS A 92 -3.15 21.04 10.49
C LYS A 92 -2.92 19.68 9.84
N TYR A 93 -3.53 19.46 8.68
CA TYR A 93 -3.49 18.17 8.01
C TYR A 93 -3.68 18.30 6.50
N ARG A 94 -3.04 17.39 5.77
CA ARG A 94 -3.28 17.20 4.33
C ARG A 94 -3.29 15.73 3.95
N PHE A 95 -4.12 15.40 2.97
CA PHE A 95 -4.14 14.11 2.32
C PHE A 95 -4.17 14.30 0.80
N VAL A 96 -3.39 13.49 0.10
CA VAL A 96 -3.41 13.35 -1.35
C VAL A 96 -3.33 11.85 -1.68
N PRO A 97 -3.98 11.35 -2.75
CA PRO A 97 -4.06 9.92 -3.01
C PRO A 97 -2.70 9.27 -3.27
N HIS A 98 -1.68 10.08 -3.61
CA HIS A 98 -0.35 9.61 -3.91
C HIS A 98 0.73 10.69 -3.77
N LEU A 99 1.95 10.26 -3.49
CA LEU A 99 3.11 11.13 -3.22
C LEU A 99 3.52 11.96 -4.46
N HIS A 100 3.69 13.27 -4.27
CA HIS A 100 4.26 14.18 -5.28
C HIS A 100 5.22 15.24 -4.67
N PRO A 101 6.26 14.86 -3.92
CA PRO A 101 7.08 15.77 -3.11
C PRO A 101 7.92 16.81 -3.90
N LEU A 102 8.07 16.66 -5.23
CA LEU A 102 8.87 17.56 -6.05
C LEU A 102 8.03 18.27 -7.11
N PRO A 103 8.39 19.50 -7.52
CA PRO A 103 7.72 20.20 -8.61
C PRO A 103 7.57 19.35 -9.88
N GLY A 104 6.39 19.45 -10.49
CA GLY A 104 6.00 18.71 -11.70
C GLY A 104 5.71 17.23 -11.48
N GLN A 105 5.64 16.76 -10.23
CA GLN A 105 5.08 15.46 -9.88
C GLN A 105 3.58 15.59 -9.65
N VAL A 106 2.85 14.48 -9.87
CA VAL A 106 1.39 14.45 -9.72
C VAL A 106 0.95 13.16 -9.04
N ALA A 107 -0.22 13.19 -8.41
CA ALA A 107 -0.96 11.99 -8.07
C ALA A 107 -1.73 11.51 -9.30
N ALA A 108 -1.27 10.41 -9.91
CA ALA A 108 -1.85 9.85 -11.12
C ALA A 108 -3.12 9.03 -10.85
N ASP A 109 -4.10 9.11 -11.76
CA ASP A 109 -5.35 8.31 -11.69
C ASP A 109 -5.13 6.79 -11.62
N GLN A 110 -3.96 6.31 -12.06
CA GLN A 110 -3.58 4.90 -12.00
C GLN A 110 -3.47 4.35 -10.58
N VAL A 111 -3.19 5.23 -9.62
CA VAL A 111 -2.89 4.87 -8.22
C VAL A 111 -3.87 5.54 -7.25
N PHE A 112 -5.04 5.95 -7.75
CA PHE A 112 -6.16 6.45 -6.94
C PHE A 112 -6.76 5.33 -6.07
N ARG A 113 -6.04 4.94 -5.01
CA ARG A 113 -6.51 3.95 -4.03
C ARG A 113 -7.61 4.52 -3.14
N SER A 114 -7.46 5.78 -2.74
CA SER A 114 -8.50 6.60 -2.13
C SER A 114 -8.52 7.95 -2.85
N PRO A 115 -9.36 8.11 -3.91
CA PRO A 115 -9.34 9.28 -4.79
C PRO A 115 -9.94 10.51 -4.11
N ALA A 116 -9.19 11.13 -3.21
CA ALA A 116 -9.55 12.39 -2.57
C ALA A 116 -8.31 13.24 -2.29
N MET A 117 -8.44 14.55 -2.41
CA MET A 117 -7.55 15.50 -1.73
C MET A 117 -8.30 16.07 -0.55
N VAL A 118 -7.67 16.11 0.61
CA VAL A 118 -8.23 16.72 1.83
C VAL A 118 -7.21 17.72 2.35
N LEU A 119 -7.66 18.92 2.67
CA LEU A 119 -6.87 19.98 3.27
C LEU A 119 -7.61 20.52 4.49
N GLU A 120 -6.95 20.52 5.64
CA GLU A 120 -7.46 21.05 6.90
C GLU A 120 -6.65 22.27 7.31
N GLY A 121 -7.33 23.40 7.41
CA GLY A 121 -6.81 24.62 8.02
C GLY A 121 -7.28 24.77 9.46
N ARG A 122 -7.12 25.97 10.01
CA ARG A 122 -7.53 26.29 11.39
C ARG A 122 -9.05 26.28 11.57
N ASP A 123 -9.76 26.92 10.64
CA ASP A 123 -11.18 27.27 10.81
C ASP A 123 -12.11 26.48 9.87
N CYS A 124 -11.55 25.82 8.86
CA CYS A 124 -12.32 24.97 7.97
C CYS A 124 -11.46 23.89 7.31
N SER A 125 -12.14 22.93 6.70
CA SER A 125 -11.56 21.82 5.94
C SER A 125 -12.23 21.70 4.57
N LEU A 126 -11.45 21.42 3.54
CA LEU A 126 -11.88 21.29 2.15
C LEU A 126 -11.47 19.90 1.62
N ALA A 127 -12.36 19.23 0.90
CA ALA A 127 -11.99 18.03 0.16
C ALA A 127 -12.52 18.01 -1.26
N LEU A 128 -11.69 17.56 -2.20
CA LEU A 128 -12.05 17.33 -3.60
C LEU A 128 -11.97 15.83 -3.89
N VAL A 129 -13.09 15.27 -4.34
CA VAL A 129 -13.25 13.85 -4.68
C VAL A 129 -13.68 13.76 -6.14
N PRO A 130 -12.94 13.13 -7.07
CA PRO A 130 -13.37 12.97 -8.46
C PRO A 130 -14.67 12.20 -8.54
N ASP A 131 -15.47 12.53 -9.54
CA ASP A 131 -16.56 11.67 -9.93
C ASP A 131 -15.97 10.46 -10.68
N LEU A 132 -15.98 9.29 -10.02
CA LEU A 132 -15.34 8.09 -10.55
C LEU A 132 -16.10 7.51 -11.75
N ASP A 133 -17.40 7.77 -11.87
CA ASP A 133 -18.19 7.35 -13.03
C ASP A 133 -17.78 8.17 -14.28
N GLU A 134 -17.53 9.47 -14.09
CA GLU A 134 -17.01 10.36 -15.15
C GLU A 134 -15.54 10.08 -15.47
N LEU A 135 -14.70 9.82 -14.45
CA LEU A 135 -13.30 9.41 -14.65
C LEU A 135 -13.22 8.11 -15.45
N GLU A 136 -14.06 7.12 -15.15
CA GLU A 136 -14.13 5.87 -15.91
C GLU A 136 -14.52 6.12 -17.38
N SER A 137 -15.47 7.01 -17.64
CA SER A 137 -15.85 7.44 -18.99
C SER A 137 -14.67 8.10 -19.74
N LEU A 138 -13.87 8.93 -19.07
CA LEU A 138 -12.64 9.49 -19.64
C LEU A 138 -11.62 8.41 -19.97
N GLN A 139 -11.39 7.47 -19.06
CA GLN A 139 -10.42 6.38 -19.21
C GLN A 139 -10.77 5.45 -20.37
N ARG A 140 -12.05 5.13 -20.57
CA ARG A 140 -12.51 4.34 -21.73
C ARG A 140 -12.21 5.02 -23.07
N ARG A 141 -12.06 6.35 -23.08
CA ARG A 141 -11.66 7.15 -24.26
C ARG A 141 -10.14 7.32 -24.38
N GLY A 142 -9.36 6.66 -23.52
CA GLY A 142 -7.91 6.77 -23.48
C GLY A 142 -7.38 8.06 -22.86
N LEU A 143 -8.25 8.87 -22.23
CA LEU A 143 -7.84 10.03 -21.46
C LEU A 143 -7.45 9.62 -20.04
N ARG A 144 -6.52 10.35 -19.45
CA ARG A 144 -6.02 10.13 -18.09
C ARG A 144 -6.26 11.38 -17.25
N ALA A 145 -6.24 11.20 -15.94
CA ALA A 145 -6.36 12.30 -15.00
C ALA A 145 -5.25 12.28 -13.95
N SER A 146 -5.10 13.41 -13.28
CA SER A 146 -4.19 13.57 -12.16
C SER A 146 -4.65 14.64 -11.18
N MET A 147 -4.06 14.61 -9.99
CA MET A 147 -4.27 15.57 -8.92
C MET A 147 -2.96 16.14 -8.40
N THR A 148 -3.05 17.35 -7.85
CA THR A 148 -1.97 18.02 -7.12
C THR A 148 -2.54 18.81 -5.96
N LEU A 149 -1.88 18.74 -4.82
CA LEU A 149 -2.15 19.62 -3.67
C LEU A 149 -0.87 20.42 -3.36
N GLU A 150 -0.78 21.63 -3.92
CA GLU A 150 0.39 22.51 -3.81
C GLU A 150 0.05 23.76 -2.98
N GLY A 151 0.67 23.90 -1.81
CA GLY A 151 0.26 24.91 -0.83
C GLY A 151 -1.22 24.73 -0.48
N TRP A 152 -2.02 25.77 -0.73
CA TRP A 152 -3.46 25.81 -0.50
C TRP A 152 -4.28 25.60 -1.80
N GLU A 153 -3.66 25.14 -2.89
CA GLU A 153 -4.34 24.88 -4.15
C GLU A 153 -4.59 23.38 -4.35
N LEU A 154 -5.87 23.00 -4.49
CA LEU A 154 -6.29 21.66 -4.90
C LEU A 154 -6.56 21.67 -6.40
N SER A 155 -5.75 20.98 -7.19
CA SER A 155 -5.97 20.86 -8.64
C SER A 155 -6.33 19.44 -9.07
N TYR A 156 -7.34 19.31 -9.94
CA TYR A 156 -7.74 18.06 -10.60
C TYR A 156 -7.79 18.29 -12.11
N ARG A 157 -7.15 17.40 -12.88
CA ARG A 157 -6.85 17.70 -14.29
C ARG A 157 -6.97 16.47 -15.18
N ILE A 158 -7.52 16.66 -16.37
CA ILE A 158 -7.36 15.72 -17.49
C ILE A 158 -6.00 15.98 -18.11
N MET A 159 -5.08 15.01 -17.96
CA MET A 159 -3.76 15.04 -18.56
C MET A 159 -3.11 13.66 -18.54
N ASP A 160 -2.14 13.45 -19.44
CA ASP A 160 -1.30 12.25 -19.41
C ASP A 160 -0.15 12.40 -18.41
N HIS A 161 0.36 11.26 -17.98
CA HIS A 161 1.43 11.16 -16.99
C HIS A 161 2.31 9.95 -17.28
N ARG A 162 3.49 9.94 -16.69
CA ARG A 162 4.41 8.81 -16.78
C ARG A 162 5.03 8.50 -15.43
N VAL A 163 5.30 7.22 -15.20
CA VAL A 163 6.08 6.76 -14.06
C VAL A 163 7.48 7.40 -14.10
N ARG A 164 7.94 7.89 -12.95
CA ARG A 164 9.30 8.37 -12.71
C ARG A 164 9.89 7.62 -11.52
N GLY A 165 10.93 6.83 -11.79
CA GLY A 165 11.55 6.01 -10.76
C GLY A 165 10.65 4.83 -10.39
N HIS A 166 10.41 4.64 -9.09
CA HIS A 166 9.65 3.49 -8.60
C HIS A 166 8.16 3.81 -8.38
N VAL A 167 7.88 4.84 -7.59
CA VAL A 167 6.50 5.17 -7.18
C VAL A 167 6.02 6.51 -7.69
N TYR A 168 6.88 7.42 -8.15
CA TYR A 168 6.44 8.77 -8.50
C TYR A 168 5.86 8.83 -9.91
N PHE A 169 5.01 9.82 -10.14
CA PHE A 169 4.51 10.16 -11.47
C PHE A 169 4.92 11.59 -11.80
N ARG A 170 5.12 11.85 -13.09
CA ARG A 170 5.29 13.20 -13.61
C ARG A 170 4.32 13.45 -14.74
N GLU A 171 3.97 14.71 -14.86
CA GLU A 171 3.24 15.22 -16.00
C GLU A 171 3.92 14.79 -17.31
N ARG A 172 3.10 14.28 -18.23
CA ARG A 172 3.48 14.08 -19.61
C ARG A 172 2.50 14.91 -20.43
N PRO A 173 2.92 16.05 -20.99
CA PRO A 173 2.08 16.77 -21.91
C PRO A 173 1.65 15.80 -23.01
N LEU A 174 0.34 15.60 -23.16
CA LEU A 174 -0.17 14.86 -24.30
C LEU A 174 0.38 15.54 -25.58
N PRO A 175 0.71 14.78 -26.65
CA PRO A 175 0.79 15.38 -27.99
C PRO A 175 -0.54 16.06 -28.38
N GLY A 176 -1.59 15.75 -27.60
CA GLY A 176 -2.90 16.35 -27.55
C GLY A 176 -3.95 15.31 -27.89
N HIS A 177 -5.07 15.32 -27.18
CA HIS A 177 -6.21 14.49 -27.51
C HIS A 177 -7.09 15.22 -28.51
N VAL A 178 -7.32 14.63 -29.67
CA VAL A 178 -8.14 15.24 -30.72
C VAL A 178 -9.61 15.17 -30.32
N LEU A 179 -10.22 16.33 -30.10
CA LEU A 179 -11.65 16.49 -29.94
C LEU A 179 -12.24 17.01 -31.24
N LEU A 180 -13.01 16.15 -31.91
CA LEU A 180 -13.75 16.51 -33.11
C LEU A 180 -14.90 17.49 -32.79
N PRO A 181 -15.32 18.32 -33.75
CA PRO A 181 -16.47 19.21 -33.58
C PRO A 181 -17.70 18.49 -33.02
N GLY A 182 -18.37 19.11 -32.06
CA GLY A 182 -19.55 18.56 -31.38
C GLY A 182 -19.23 17.57 -30.26
N ARG A 183 -18.00 17.05 -30.15
CA ARG A 183 -17.61 16.16 -29.04
C ARG A 183 -17.38 16.96 -27.76
N GLU A 184 -17.75 16.33 -26.65
CA GLU A 184 -17.60 16.89 -25.31
C GLU A 184 -16.60 16.07 -24.48
N VAL A 185 -15.93 16.74 -23.55
CA VAL A 185 -15.18 16.14 -22.45
C VAL A 185 -15.68 16.77 -21.16
N ARG A 186 -15.92 15.94 -20.15
CA ARG A 186 -16.39 16.39 -18.85
C ARG A 186 -15.32 16.11 -17.79
N LEU A 187 -15.00 17.12 -16.99
CA LEU A 187 -14.19 16.99 -15.77
C LEU A 187 -15.11 17.25 -14.58
N ALA A 188 -15.43 16.21 -13.80
CA ALA A 188 -16.38 16.30 -12.70
C ALA A 188 -15.82 15.78 -11.38
N TYR A 189 -16.28 16.38 -10.29
CA TYR A 189 -15.85 16.11 -8.93
C TYR A 189 -16.91 16.56 -7.92
N PHE A 190 -16.77 16.06 -6.71
CA PHE A 190 -17.48 16.47 -5.52
C PHE A 190 -16.56 17.36 -4.68
N LEU A 191 -17.12 18.43 -4.14
CA LEU A 191 -16.43 19.38 -3.28
C LEU A 191 -17.13 19.41 -1.92
N PHE A 192 -16.39 18.99 -0.90
CA PHE A 192 -16.83 19.01 0.50
C PHE A 192 -16.21 20.22 1.19
N LEU A 193 -17.00 20.95 1.97
CA LEU A 193 -16.53 22.08 2.77
C LEU A 193 -17.10 22.00 4.18
N SER A 194 -16.25 21.84 5.18
CA SER A 194 -16.64 21.73 6.59
C SER A 194 -16.03 22.88 7.39
N ALA A 195 -16.79 23.47 8.33
CA ALA A 195 -16.24 24.39 9.33
C ALA A 195 -15.67 23.66 10.58
N GLY A 196 -15.70 22.32 10.58
CA GLY A 196 -15.20 21.49 11.68
C GLY A 196 -13.85 20.84 11.40
N GLU A 197 -13.40 20.05 12.38
CA GLU A 197 -12.14 19.27 12.37
C GLU A 197 -12.02 18.36 11.14
N GLY A 198 -10.81 18.23 10.60
CA GLY A 198 -10.54 17.47 9.39
C GLY A 198 -10.71 15.96 9.55
N ALA A 199 -10.62 15.43 10.78
CA ALA A 199 -10.93 14.03 11.08
C ALA A 199 -12.38 13.66 10.71
N ALA A 200 -13.34 14.54 11.04
CA ALA A 200 -14.74 14.36 10.69
C ALA A 200 -14.96 14.41 9.16
N LEU A 201 -14.29 15.34 8.47
CA LEU A 201 -14.32 15.41 7.02
C LEU A 201 -13.73 14.16 6.37
N HIS A 202 -12.59 13.66 6.87
CA HIS A 202 -11.94 12.46 6.37
C HIS A 202 -12.85 11.24 6.48
N SER A 203 -13.48 11.03 7.65
CA SER A 203 -14.44 9.95 7.85
C SER A 203 -15.61 10.03 6.86
N ARG A 204 -16.18 11.22 6.68
CA ARG A 204 -17.27 11.46 5.72
C ARG A 204 -16.88 11.21 4.27
N VAL A 205 -15.69 11.66 3.85
CA VAL A 205 -15.16 11.41 2.50
C VAL A 205 -14.97 9.91 2.27
N ASN A 206 -14.41 9.19 3.25
CA ASN A 206 -14.21 7.75 3.16
C ASN A 206 -15.54 6.99 3.07
N THR A 207 -16.52 7.32 3.92
CA THR A 207 -17.88 6.77 3.84
C THR A 207 -18.52 7.09 2.51
N PHE A 208 -18.42 8.33 2.01
CA PHE A 208 -18.97 8.70 0.71
C PHE A 208 -18.37 7.87 -0.44
N LEU A 209 -17.04 7.73 -0.49
CA LEU A 209 -16.36 6.92 -1.50
C LEU A 209 -16.85 5.47 -1.49
N TRP A 210 -16.95 4.87 -0.30
CA TRP A 210 -17.45 3.50 -0.14
C TRP A 210 -18.91 3.38 -0.57
N GLU A 211 -19.79 4.19 -0.02
CA GLU A 211 -21.25 4.10 -0.23
C GLU A 211 -21.65 4.42 -1.67
N ARG A 212 -21.02 5.44 -2.30
CA ARG A 212 -21.35 5.90 -3.65
C ARG A 212 -20.74 5.05 -4.76
N PHE A 213 -19.51 4.56 -4.56
CA PHE A 213 -18.74 3.89 -5.61
C PHE A 213 -18.32 2.46 -5.23
N GLY A 214 -17.77 2.26 -4.02
CA GLY A 214 -17.19 0.98 -3.60
C GLY A 214 -18.21 -0.14 -3.44
N ARG A 215 -19.19 0.03 -2.54
CA ARG A 215 -20.20 -0.97 -2.21
C ARG A 215 -21.02 -1.40 -3.44
N PRO A 216 -21.61 -0.50 -4.25
CA PRO A 216 -22.41 -0.92 -5.40
C PRO A 216 -21.62 -1.75 -6.41
N ARG A 217 -20.35 -1.40 -6.66
CA ARG A 217 -19.47 -2.14 -7.57
C ARG A 217 -19.08 -3.50 -7.01
N LEU A 218 -18.81 -3.58 -5.70
CA LEU A 218 -18.54 -4.85 -5.02
C LEU A 218 -19.74 -5.79 -5.08
N GLU A 219 -20.95 -5.29 -4.77
CA GLU A 219 -22.20 -6.07 -4.78
C GLU A 219 -22.51 -6.63 -6.18
N ARG A 220 -22.27 -5.83 -7.23
CA ARG A 220 -22.43 -6.27 -8.63
C ARG A 220 -21.29 -7.15 -9.13
N ARG A 221 -20.24 -7.36 -8.32
CA ARG A 221 -19.00 -8.06 -8.71
C ARG A 221 -18.37 -7.49 -9.97
N GLU A 222 -18.49 -6.17 -10.17
CA GLU A 222 -17.92 -5.49 -11.34
C GLU A 222 -16.39 -5.68 -11.36
N GLY A 223 -15.86 -6.17 -12.48
CA GLY A 223 -14.41 -6.39 -12.67
C GLY A 223 -13.84 -7.68 -12.04
N ALA A 224 -14.64 -8.47 -11.33
CA ALA A 224 -14.19 -9.75 -10.79
C ALA A 224 -14.40 -10.89 -11.81
N GLU A 225 -13.32 -11.40 -12.40
CA GLU A 225 -13.39 -12.58 -13.29
C GLU A 225 -13.75 -13.87 -12.55
N ARG A 226 -13.56 -13.90 -11.22
CA ARG A 226 -13.79 -15.06 -10.34
C ARG A 226 -14.31 -14.60 -8.99
N ASP A 227 -15.01 -15.48 -8.29
CA ASP A 227 -15.33 -15.25 -6.88
C ASP A 227 -14.06 -15.26 -6.00
N LEU A 228 -14.18 -14.71 -4.79
CA LEU A 228 -13.06 -14.58 -3.85
C LEU A 228 -12.44 -15.94 -3.48
N MET A 229 -13.24 -16.99 -3.37
CA MET A 229 -12.76 -18.34 -3.05
C MET A 229 -11.97 -18.93 -4.23
N GLY A 230 -12.44 -18.72 -5.46
CA GLY A 230 -11.74 -19.09 -6.67
C GLY A 230 -10.38 -18.38 -6.82
N LEU A 231 -10.29 -17.12 -6.41
CA LEU A 231 -9.02 -16.38 -6.33
C LEU A 231 -8.10 -16.90 -5.22
N ALA A 232 -8.65 -17.25 -4.05
CA ALA A 232 -7.90 -17.83 -2.94
C ALA A 232 -7.32 -19.21 -3.32
N ARG A 233 -8.11 -20.07 -3.97
CA ARG A 233 -7.65 -21.37 -4.51
C ARG A 233 -6.55 -21.20 -5.55
N LEU A 234 -6.72 -20.26 -6.49
CA LEU A 234 -5.71 -19.99 -7.51
C LEU A 234 -4.39 -19.52 -6.89
N SER A 235 -4.48 -18.62 -5.90
CA SER A 235 -3.31 -18.09 -5.18
C SER A 235 -2.60 -19.19 -4.38
N THR A 236 -3.37 -20.00 -3.65
CA THR A 236 -2.83 -21.13 -2.85
C THR A 236 -2.13 -22.15 -3.73
N ARG A 237 -2.77 -22.53 -4.85
CA ARG A 237 -2.16 -23.40 -5.84
C ARG A 237 -0.81 -22.84 -6.28
N TRP A 238 -0.74 -21.55 -6.60
CA TRP A 238 0.50 -20.90 -7.05
C TRP A 238 1.61 -20.90 -6.00
N PHE A 239 1.30 -20.58 -4.74
CA PHE A 239 2.29 -20.58 -3.66
C PHE A 239 2.91 -21.95 -3.40
N PHE A 240 2.14 -23.03 -3.58
CA PHE A 240 2.57 -24.39 -3.32
C PHE A 240 2.97 -25.18 -4.59
N LEU A 241 3.28 -24.50 -5.69
CA LEU A 241 3.85 -25.16 -6.88
C LEU A 241 5.24 -25.72 -6.56
N GLU A 242 5.35 -27.05 -6.57
CA GLU A 242 6.56 -27.79 -6.16
C GLU A 242 7.77 -27.46 -7.01
N GLU A 243 7.57 -27.32 -8.32
CA GLU A 243 8.67 -27.14 -9.26
C GLU A 243 9.18 -25.70 -9.31
N GLU A 244 8.51 -24.74 -8.66
CA GLU A 244 8.71 -23.32 -8.94
C GLU A 244 8.91 -22.50 -7.67
N ASN A 245 8.07 -22.70 -6.65
CA ASN A 245 8.01 -21.83 -5.48
C ASN A 245 8.32 -22.55 -4.17
N TRP A 246 8.25 -23.88 -4.13
CA TRP A 246 8.38 -24.67 -2.90
C TRP A 246 9.72 -25.41 -2.83
N VAL A 247 10.20 -25.63 -1.60
CA VAL A 247 11.34 -26.50 -1.33
C VAL A 247 11.10 -27.27 -0.05
N GLU A 248 11.49 -28.54 -0.08
CA GLU A 248 11.60 -29.36 1.11
C GLU A 248 13.08 -29.61 1.44
N LEU A 249 13.37 -29.69 2.73
CA LEU A 249 14.69 -29.90 3.26
C LEU A 249 14.61 -30.63 4.60
N ASP A 250 15.69 -31.31 4.97
CA ASP A 250 15.81 -31.93 6.28
C ASP A 250 16.64 -31.03 7.19
N LEU A 251 16.08 -30.68 8.35
CA LEU A 251 16.76 -29.90 9.39
C LEU A 251 16.73 -30.68 10.69
N ASP A 252 17.91 -30.98 11.24
CA ASP A 252 18.07 -31.72 12.49
C ASP A 252 17.28 -33.05 12.54
N GLY A 253 17.27 -33.77 11.41
CA GLY A 253 16.59 -35.07 11.26
C GLY A 253 15.10 -34.97 10.94
N GLU A 254 14.56 -33.77 10.78
CA GLU A 254 13.12 -33.53 10.64
C GLU A 254 12.79 -32.91 9.29
N ARG A 255 11.71 -33.39 8.68
CA ARG A 255 11.30 -32.94 7.37
C ARG A 255 10.63 -31.59 7.47
N CYS A 256 11.21 -30.59 6.81
CA CYS A 256 10.74 -29.22 6.77
C CYS A 256 10.46 -28.78 5.34
N GLY A 257 9.77 -27.65 5.18
CA GLY A 257 9.54 -27.06 3.87
C GLY A 257 9.26 -25.57 3.92
N GLY A 258 9.34 -24.91 2.78
CA GLY A 258 9.05 -23.50 2.71
C GLY A 258 8.97 -22.96 1.29
N ILE A 259 8.57 -21.70 1.21
CA ILE A 259 8.38 -20.98 -0.05
C ILE A 259 9.57 -20.08 -0.28
N TYR A 260 10.15 -20.14 -1.47
CA TYR A 260 11.17 -19.18 -1.89
C TYR A 260 10.58 -17.78 -1.93
N THR A 261 11.15 -16.86 -1.16
CA THR A 261 10.64 -15.48 -1.11
C THR A 261 10.86 -14.74 -2.42
N PHE A 262 11.93 -15.09 -3.15
CA PHE A 262 12.33 -14.37 -4.36
C PHE A 262 12.36 -15.29 -5.57
N ASN A 263 11.20 -15.50 -6.20
CA ASN A 263 11.11 -16.25 -7.45
C ASN A 263 10.80 -15.39 -8.69
N LEU A 264 10.43 -14.11 -8.54
CA LEU A 264 10.07 -13.21 -9.66
C LEU A 264 9.04 -13.80 -10.65
N SER A 265 8.18 -14.72 -10.21
CA SER A 265 7.27 -15.49 -11.08
C SER A 265 7.99 -16.31 -12.17
N SER A 266 9.20 -16.81 -11.90
CA SER A 266 9.84 -17.82 -12.74
C SER A 266 9.04 -19.12 -12.71
N LEU A 267 9.01 -19.82 -13.85
CA LEU A 267 8.41 -21.16 -13.96
C LEU A 267 9.42 -22.27 -13.61
N ARG A 268 10.49 -21.89 -12.89
CA ARG A 268 11.54 -22.79 -12.41
C ARG A 268 11.90 -22.34 -11.01
N PRO A 269 12.41 -23.25 -10.15
CA PRO A 269 12.82 -22.84 -8.83
C PRO A 269 14.03 -21.92 -8.97
N PRO A 270 14.22 -20.95 -8.06
CA PRO A 270 15.46 -20.17 -8.01
C PRO A 270 16.64 -21.12 -8.00
N ALA A 271 17.64 -20.86 -8.84
CA ALA A 271 18.84 -21.69 -8.85
C ALA A 271 19.43 -21.62 -7.45
N ARG A 272 19.58 -22.76 -6.76
CA ARG A 272 20.18 -22.80 -5.43
C ARG A 272 21.51 -22.09 -5.52
N SER A 273 21.58 -20.89 -4.94
CA SER A 273 22.74 -20.04 -5.13
C SER A 273 23.97 -20.81 -4.64
N GLY A 274 24.96 -20.98 -5.52
CA GLY A 274 26.19 -21.65 -5.15
C GLY A 274 26.81 -20.98 -3.93
N PRO A 275 27.61 -21.69 -3.11
CA PRO A 275 28.10 -21.18 -1.83
C PRO A 275 28.80 -19.82 -1.92
N VAL A 276 29.41 -19.49 -3.05
CA VAL A 276 30.05 -18.19 -3.29
C VAL A 276 29.02 -17.07 -3.43
N LEU A 277 28.05 -17.21 -4.34
CA LEU A 277 27.05 -16.17 -4.58
C LEU A 277 26.13 -15.97 -3.38
N GLY A 278 25.71 -17.05 -2.72
CA GLY A 278 24.88 -16.94 -1.53
C GLY A 278 25.61 -16.27 -0.37
N ARG A 279 26.90 -16.56 -0.15
CA ARG A 279 27.73 -15.84 0.83
C ARG A 279 27.90 -14.36 0.49
N LEU A 280 28.07 -14.03 -0.80
CA LEU A 280 28.12 -12.63 -1.23
C LEU A 280 26.82 -11.89 -0.94
N LEU A 281 25.67 -12.51 -1.22
CA LEU A 281 24.35 -11.91 -0.96
C LEU A 281 24.09 -11.71 0.54
N ILE A 282 24.52 -12.65 1.39
CA ILE A 282 24.46 -12.51 2.85
C ILE A 282 25.41 -11.41 3.33
N ARG A 283 26.63 -11.34 2.78
CA ARG A 283 27.65 -10.37 3.20
C ARG A 283 27.36 -8.96 2.73
N PHE A 284 26.71 -8.81 1.58
CA PHE A 284 26.38 -7.54 0.95
C PHE A 284 24.86 -7.43 0.71
N PRO A 285 24.07 -7.24 1.77
CA PRO A 285 22.61 -7.27 1.69
C PRO A 285 22.01 -6.15 0.83
N SER A 286 22.78 -5.12 0.47
CA SER A 286 22.37 -4.05 -0.47
C SER A 286 22.44 -4.46 -1.94
N LEU A 287 23.16 -5.54 -2.27
CA LEU A 287 23.30 -6.01 -3.66
C LEU A 287 21.93 -6.36 -4.26
N TYR A 288 21.11 -7.07 -3.47
CA TYR A 288 19.79 -7.51 -3.91
C TYR A 288 18.79 -6.36 -4.12
N PRO A 289 18.54 -5.47 -3.13
CA PRO A 289 17.72 -4.29 -3.34
C PRO A 289 18.21 -3.40 -4.49
N GLY A 290 19.52 -3.33 -4.71
CA GLY A 290 20.13 -2.63 -5.84
C GLY A 290 19.69 -3.21 -7.19
N ILE A 291 19.75 -4.54 -7.35
CA ILE A 291 19.28 -5.25 -8.57
C ILE A 291 17.79 -5.00 -8.80
N LEU A 292 16.97 -5.16 -7.75
CA LEU A 292 15.53 -4.90 -7.85
C LEU A 292 15.22 -3.46 -8.26
N ARG A 293 15.89 -2.49 -7.64
CA ARG A 293 15.72 -1.05 -7.94
C ARG A 293 16.11 -0.75 -9.38
N PHE A 294 17.21 -1.33 -9.87
CA PHE A 294 17.63 -1.18 -11.25
C PHE A 294 16.60 -1.76 -12.22
N GLY A 295 16.16 -2.99 -11.99
CA GLY A 295 15.12 -3.65 -12.80
C GLY A 295 13.80 -2.90 -12.78
N ALA A 296 13.38 -2.40 -11.61
CA ALA A 296 12.18 -1.59 -11.44
C ALA A 296 12.26 -0.27 -12.20
N ALA A 297 13.41 0.40 -12.18
CA ALA A 297 13.57 1.70 -12.86
C ALA A 297 13.69 1.56 -14.38
N HIS A 298 14.41 0.55 -14.88
CA HIS A 298 14.85 0.50 -16.28
C HIS A 298 14.31 -0.67 -17.10
N VAL A 299 13.85 -1.77 -16.48
CA VAL A 299 13.42 -2.96 -17.23
C VAL A 299 11.91 -3.07 -17.27
N VAL A 300 11.26 -3.06 -16.10
CA VAL A 300 9.80 -3.30 -15.99
C VAL A 300 8.96 -2.15 -16.56
N ASN A 301 9.54 -0.94 -16.61
CA ASN A 301 8.88 0.24 -17.19
C ASN A 301 8.93 0.27 -18.73
N HIS A 302 9.69 -0.61 -19.38
CA HIS A 302 9.76 -0.71 -20.84
C HIS A 302 9.11 -2.00 -21.32
N ARG A 303 8.10 -1.89 -22.20
CA ARG A 303 7.37 -3.05 -22.74
C ARG A 303 8.29 -4.13 -23.32
N ALA A 304 9.31 -3.74 -24.08
CA ALA A 304 10.29 -4.68 -24.64
C ALA A 304 11.16 -5.32 -23.56
N GLY A 305 11.66 -4.53 -22.60
CA GLY A 305 12.44 -5.01 -21.46
C GLY A 305 11.66 -6.01 -20.60
N LEU A 306 10.41 -5.70 -20.29
CA LEU A 306 9.51 -6.60 -19.56
C LEU A 306 9.24 -7.90 -20.32
N ARG A 307 9.04 -7.85 -21.64
CA ARG A 307 8.87 -9.07 -22.47
C ARG A 307 10.14 -9.93 -22.45
N LEU A 308 11.32 -9.32 -22.59
CA LEU A 308 12.59 -10.03 -22.53
C LEU A 308 12.82 -10.67 -21.15
N LEU A 309 12.58 -9.92 -20.08
CA LEU A 309 12.68 -10.43 -18.70
C LEU A 309 11.74 -11.62 -18.47
N ARG A 310 10.48 -11.52 -18.91
CA ARG A 310 9.53 -12.64 -18.83
C ARG A 310 9.98 -13.85 -19.64
N TRP A 311 10.52 -13.63 -20.83
CA TRP A 311 11.07 -14.72 -21.66
C TRP A 311 12.25 -15.40 -20.97
N GLN A 312 13.18 -14.64 -20.39
CA GLN A 312 14.30 -15.14 -19.59
C GLN A 312 13.82 -15.97 -18.39
N LEU A 313 12.96 -15.40 -17.54
CA LEU A 313 12.46 -16.04 -16.31
C LEU A 313 11.61 -17.30 -16.57
N ARG A 314 11.03 -17.45 -17.77
CA ARG A 314 10.34 -18.67 -18.18
C ARG A 314 11.28 -19.79 -18.61
N ARG A 315 12.48 -19.45 -19.06
CA ARG A 315 13.42 -20.39 -19.69
C ARG A 315 14.58 -20.78 -18.77
N PHE A 316 14.94 -19.88 -17.86
CA PHE A 316 16.05 -20.04 -16.92
C PHE A 316 15.58 -19.70 -15.51
N SER A 317 16.15 -20.41 -14.52
CA SER A 317 15.96 -20.08 -13.12
C SER A 317 16.48 -18.68 -12.82
N ALA A 318 15.73 -17.93 -12.01
CA ALA A 318 16.19 -16.63 -11.53
C ALA A 318 17.45 -16.81 -10.67
N VAL A 319 18.49 -16.02 -10.94
CA VAL A 319 19.69 -15.94 -10.10
C VAL A 319 19.40 -15.01 -8.92
N MET A 320 18.55 -15.50 -8.01
CA MET A 320 18.07 -14.77 -6.84
C MET A 320 18.50 -15.49 -5.55
N PRO A 321 18.55 -14.80 -4.40
CA PRO A 321 18.80 -15.45 -3.13
C PRO A 321 17.77 -16.57 -2.91
N SER A 322 18.24 -17.80 -2.85
CA SER A 322 17.43 -18.96 -2.46
C SER A 322 17.18 -18.87 -0.96
N CYS A 323 16.13 -18.15 -0.57
CA CYS A 323 15.81 -17.92 0.82
C CYS A 323 14.33 -18.08 1.11
N ILE A 324 14.05 -18.45 2.35
CA ILE A 324 12.72 -18.54 2.97
C ILE A 324 12.69 -17.49 4.09
N GLN A 325 11.59 -16.78 4.23
CA GLN A 325 11.46 -15.67 5.18
C GLN A 325 10.26 -15.86 6.12
N MET A 326 10.47 -15.44 7.35
CA MET A 326 9.53 -15.34 8.47
C MET A 326 9.61 -13.91 9.02
N GLN A 327 9.61 -12.93 8.12
CA GLN A 327 9.60 -11.51 8.46
C GLN A 327 8.19 -10.94 8.36
N SER A 328 7.95 -9.74 8.91
CA SER A 328 6.60 -9.16 8.95
C SER A 328 5.96 -8.97 7.58
N TRP A 329 6.76 -8.74 6.53
CA TRP A 329 6.21 -8.54 5.17
C TRP A 329 6.10 -9.83 4.37
N PHE A 330 7.07 -10.73 4.51
CA PHE A 330 7.13 -12.05 3.90
C PHE A 330 7.19 -13.10 5.02
N ASN A 331 6.01 -13.55 5.46
CA ASN A 331 5.89 -14.48 6.58
C ASN A 331 5.42 -15.86 6.10
N LEU A 332 6.32 -16.85 6.14
CA LEU A 332 6.00 -18.22 5.76
C LEU A 332 4.84 -18.80 6.58
N VAL A 333 4.80 -18.56 7.90
CA VAL A 333 3.78 -19.15 8.78
C VAL A 333 2.39 -18.64 8.41
N ARG A 334 2.27 -17.34 8.09
CA ARG A 334 1.02 -16.75 7.57
C ARG A 334 0.56 -17.42 6.28
N THR A 335 1.46 -17.63 5.33
CA THR A 335 1.12 -18.28 4.05
C THR A 335 0.76 -19.75 4.27
N ALA A 336 1.49 -20.44 5.13
CA ALA A 336 1.22 -21.82 5.49
C ALA A 336 -0.15 -21.96 6.17
N TYR A 337 -0.56 -21.00 7.00
CA TYR A 337 -1.85 -21.01 7.70
C TYR A 337 -2.99 -20.99 6.69
N GLY A 338 -2.97 -20.00 5.79
CA GLY A 338 -3.98 -19.89 4.73
C GLY A 338 -3.96 -21.11 3.80
N GLY A 339 -2.77 -21.62 3.50
CA GLY A 339 -2.58 -22.81 2.68
C GLY A 339 -3.14 -24.09 3.29
N TYR A 340 -2.91 -24.30 4.60
CA TYR A 340 -3.45 -25.45 5.34
C TYR A 340 -4.97 -25.38 5.42
N TRP A 341 -5.51 -24.22 5.81
CA TRP A 341 -6.94 -23.97 5.86
C TRP A 341 -7.61 -24.22 4.50
N MET A 342 -7.03 -23.68 3.42
CA MET A 342 -7.49 -23.93 2.06
C MET A 342 -7.41 -25.41 1.67
N GLY A 343 -6.39 -26.14 2.16
CA GLY A 343 -6.27 -27.58 1.98
C GLY A 343 -7.40 -28.36 2.67
N MET A 344 -7.85 -27.91 3.85
CA MET A 344 -9.04 -28.47 4.51
C MET A 344 -10.30 -28.18 3.69
N GLU A 345 -10.52 -26.92 3.31
CA GLU A 345 -11.71 -26.48 2.58
C GLU A 345 -11.84 -27.08 1.17
N ALA A 346 -10.71 -27.32 0.50
CA ALA A 346 -10.69 -27.89 -0.85
C ALA A 346 -10.52 -29.42 -0.87
N GLY A 347 -10.26 -30.07 0.27
CA GLY A 347 -9.93 -31.50 0.33
C GLY A 347 -8.55 -31.84 -0.26
N GLU A 348 -7.64 -30.87 -0.32
CA GLU A 348 -6.33 -30.99 -0.98
C GLU A 348 -5.25 -31.36 0.05
N ALA A 349 -5.04 -32.65 0.28
CA ALA A 349 -4.09 -33.18 1.26
C ALA A 349 -2.65 -32.67 1.05
N GLY A 350 -2.25 -32.41 -0.20
CA GLY A 350 -0.93 -31.86 -0.52
C GLY A 350 -0.69 -30.46 0.05
N TRP A 351 -1.72 -29.61 0.10
CA TRP A 351 -1.61 -28.26 0.68
C TRP A 351 -1.53 -28.32 2.21
N LYS A 352 -2.28 -29.23 2.83
CA LYS A 352 -2.18 -29.48 4.28
C LYS A 352 -0.77 -29.92 4.66
N ARG A 353 -0.22 -30.92 3.96
CA ARG A 353 1.15 -31.41 4.20
C ARG A 353 2.17 -30.30 4.08
N LYS A 354 2.07 -29.44 3.06
CA LYS A 354 2.98 -28.29 2.90
C LYS A 354 2.84 -27.27 4.04
N GLY A 355 1.61 -27.00 4.48
CA GLY A 355 1.37 -26.19 5.67
C GLY A 355 2.11 -26.73 6.90
N GLU A 356 2.00 -28.03 7.16
CA GLU A 356 2.68 -28.70 8.27
C GLU A 356 4.21 -28.63 8.14
N LEU A 357 4.76 -28.88 6.94
CA LEU A 357 6.20 -28.77 6.69
C LEU A 357 6.75 -27.34 6.94
N ALA A 358 5.97 -26.32 6.59
CA ALA A 358 6.32 -24.92 6.88
C ALA A 358 6.24 -24.58 8.37
N LEU A 359 5.26 -25.15 9.08
CA LEU A 359 5.19 -25.06 10.53
C LEU A 359 6.42 -25.70 11.20
N GLU A 360 6.80 -26.91 10.77
CA GLU A 360 8.01 -27.60 11.27
C GLU A 360 9.28 -26.77 11.05
N LEU A 361 9.38 -26.07 9.91
CA LEU A 361 10.48 -25.17 9.63
C LEU A 361 10.54 -24.00 10.63
N ALA A 362 9.41 -23.35 10.87
CA ALA A 362 9.32 -22.21 11.79
C ALA A 362 9.63 -22.61 13.23
N LEU A 363 9.15 -23.78 13.67
CA LEU A 363 9.42 -24.31 15.00
C LEU A 363 10.90 -24.68 15.23
N ARG A 364 11.69 -24.88 14.16
CA ARG A 364 13.14 -25.16 14.23
C ARG A 364 14.03 -23.96 13.96
N ALA A 365 13.47 -22.78 13.71
CA ALA A 365 14.27 -21.58 13.56
C ALA A 365 15.14 -21.37 14.82
N PRO A 366 16.48 -21.20 14.67
CA PRO A 366 17.36 -21.05 15.82
C PRO A 366 17.03 -19.74 16.54
N ALA A 367 16.94 -19.82 17.86
CA ALA A 367 16.58 -18.69 18.71
C ALA A 367 17.68 -18.38 19.73
N GLU A 368 18.16 -17.14 19.74
CA GLU A 368 19.07 -16.64 20.77
C GLU A 368 18.24 -15.88 21.81
N LYS A 369 18.29 -16.32 23.07
CA LYS A 369 17.51 -15.70 24.17
C LYS A 369 16.02 -15.54 23.83
N GLY A 370 15.44 -16.53 23.16
CA GLY A 370 14.03 -16.54 22.78
C GLY A 370 13.70 -15.80 21.47
N LEU A 371 14.66 -15.14 20.82
CA LEU A 371 14.42 -14.45 19.54
C LEU A 371 14.81 -15.34 18.36
N PRO A 372 13.86 -15.90 17.59
CA PRO A 372 14.14 -16.75 16.43
C PRO A 372 14.68 -15.93 15.24
N ALA A 373 15.51 -16.57 14.43
CA ALA A 373 15.99 -16.01 13.17
C ALA A 373 14.85 -15.90 12.13
N ALA A 374 14.78 -14.76 11.43
CA ALA A 374 13.70 -14.47 10.49
C ALA A 374 13.96 -14.95 9.05
N VAL A 375 15.20 -15.29 8.67
CA VAL A 375 15.54 -15.64 7.28
C VAL A 375 16.42 -16.87 7.22
N LEU A 376 16.03 -17.83 6.39
CA LEU A 376 16.80 -19.01 6.05
C LEU A 376 17.33 -18.91 4.62
N TYR A 377 18.63 -18.99 4.44
CA TYR A 377 19.29 -19.13 3.15
C TYR A 377 19.61 -20.60 2.86
N ILE A 378 19.39 -21.02 1.61
CA ILE A 378 19.73 -22.34 1.08
C ILE A 378 20.95 -22.18 0.16
N LEU A 379 22.07 -22.79 0.57
CA LEU A 379 23.40 -22.65 -0.03
C LEU A 379 23.88 -24.00 -0.56
N GLY A 380 23.29 -24.45 -1.66
CA GLY A 380 23.46 -25.84 -2.14
C GLY A 380 22.79 -26.81 -1.19
N ASP A 381 23.60 -27.59 -0.46
CA ASP A 381 23.14 -28.58 0.53
C ASP A 381 23.28 -28.10 1.98
N ARG A 382 23.72 -26.84 2.17
CA ARG A 382 23.83 -26.21 3.49
C ARG A 382 22.79 -25.13 3.65
N VAL A 383 22.53 -24.78 4.91
CA VAL A 383 21.68 -23.65 5.25
C VAL A 383 22.43 -22.61 6.08
N ALA A 384 21.97 -21.37 6.02
CA ALA A 384 22.46 -20.28 6.86
C ALA A 384 21.30 -19.43 7.36
N TRP A 385 21.29 -19.12 8.65
CA TRP A 385 20.25 -18.32 9.29
C TRP A 385 20.69 -16.87 9.46
N VAL A 386 19.78 -15.93 9.22
CA VAL A 386 19.99 -14.50 9.47
C VAL A 386 18.92 -14.00 10.45
N LYS A 387 19.36 -13.25 11.46
CA LYS A 387 18.55 -12.88 12.63
C LYS A 387 17.29 -12.10 12.29
N GLY A 388 17.39 -11.11 11.42
CA GLY A 388 16.25 -10.25 11.10
C GLY A 388 16.39 -9.48 9.80
N THR A 389 15.47 -8.54 9.60
CA THR A 389 15.40 -7.74 8.38
C THR A 389 15.30 -6.25 8.66
N ARG A 390 15.68 -5.43 7.67
CA ARG A 390 15.40 -3.99 7.58
C ARG A 390 14.82 -3.73 6.19
N GLY A 391 13.51 -3.94 6.07
CA GLY A 391 12.81 -3.95 4.78
C GLY A 391 13.34 -5.08 3.89
N PHE A 392 13.96 -4.73 2.76
CA PHE A 392 14.56 -5.70 1.84
C PHE A 392 16.01 -6.10 2.17
N HIS A 393 16.61 -5.51 3.22
CA HIS A 393 17.96 -5.87 3.66
C HIS A 393 17.89 -6.93 4.75
N HIS A 394 18.68 -7.99 4.63
CA HIS A 394 18.85 -8.98 5.68
C HIS A 394 19.98 -8.55 6.61
N TRP A 395 19.79 -8.70 7.91
CA TRP A 395 20.64 -8.06 8.92
C TRP A 395 20.89 -8.96 10.14
N ASP A 396 22.08 -8.81 10.73
CA ASP A 396 22.49 -9.52 11.95
C ASP A 396 21.97 -8.85 13.24
N TRP A 397 20.74 -8.36 13.17
CA TRP A 397 19.96 -7.83 14.29
C TRP A 397 18.59 -8.48 14.23
N TYR A 398 18.06 -8.91 15.38
CA TYR A 398 16.68 -9.35 15.45
C TYR A 398 15.77 -8.15 15.23
N HIS A 399 14.75 -8.33 14.40
CA HIS A 399 13.70 -7.34 14.21
C HIS A 399 12.50 -7.80 15.04
N LEU A 400 12.17 -7.09 16.11
CA LEU A 400 11.12 -7.52 17.05
C LEU A 400 9.74 -7.65 16.37
N PRO A 401 9.36 -6.80 15.41
CA PRO A 401 8.16 -7.05 14.61
C PRO A 401 8.19 -8.37 13.80
N ASP A 402 9.32 -8.76 13.20
CA ASP A 402 9.44 -10.03 12.46
C ASP A 402 9.17 -11.21 13.39
N VAL A 403 9.82 -11.18 14.56
CA VAL A 403 9.67 -12.18 15.62
C VAL A 403 8.21 -12.24 16.11
N SER A 404 7.63 -11.08 16.43
CA SER A 404 6.29 -10.99 17.02
C SER A 404 5.20 -11.41 16.03
N THR A 405 5.30 -11.00 14.77
CA THR A 405 4.34 -11.40 13.72
C THR A 405 4.41 -12.90 13.43
N THR A 406 5.60 -13.50 13.46
CA THR A 406 5.75 -14.96 13.35
C THR A 406 5.12 -15.67 14.55
N GLY A 407 5.40 -15.21 15.77
CA GLY A 407 4.75 -15.73 16.98
C GLY A 407 3.23 -15.60 16.95
N PHE A 408 2.72 -14.48 16.44
CA PHE A 408 1.28 -14.26 16.30
C PHE A 408 0.63 -15.29 15.37
N HIS A 409 1.21 -15.54 14.20
CA HIS A 409 0.68 -16.54 13.26
C HIS A 409 0.85 -17.98 13.77
N LEU A 410 1.86 -18.25 14.60
CA LEU A 410 1.98 -19.52 15.32
C LEU A 410 0.80 -19.69 16.30
N LEU A 411 0.43 -18.65 17.05
CA LEU A 411 -0.75 -18.69 17.93
C LEU A 411 -2.06 -18.85 17.17
N GLU A 412 -2.23 -18.18 16.01
CA GLU A 412 -3.39 -18.43 15.14
C GLU A 412 -3.45 -19.91 14.73
N TRP A 413 -2.31 -20.50 14.36
CA TRP A 413 -2.26 -21.92 14.01
C TRP A 413 -2.68 -22.83 15.16
N HIS A 414 -2.15 -22.59 16.35
CA HIS A 414 -2.46 -23.37 17.55
C HIS A 414 -3.95 -23.28 17.89
N ARG A 415 -4.53 -22.07 17.81
CA ARG A 415 -5.93 -21.84 18.16
C ARG A 415 -6.91 -22.39 17.13
N ASP A 416 -6.65 -22.16 15.84
CA ASP A 416 -7.67 -22.30 14.79
C ASP A 416 -7.52 -23.58 13.95
N LEU A 417 -6.31 -24.14 13.83
CA LEU A 417 -6.02 -25.23 12.87
C LEU A 417 -5.59 -26.53 13.55
N LEU A 418 -4.42 -26.52 14.19
CA LEU A 418 -3.82 -27.72 14.78
C LEU A 418 -3.16 -27.35 16.11
N PRO A 419 -3.89 -27.51 17.23
CA PRO A 419 -3.36 -27.27 18.56
C PRO A 419 -2.18 -28.21 18.85
N ARG A 420 -1.03 -27.61 19.19
CA ARG A 420 0.21 -28.31 19.54
C ARG A 420 0.93 -27.59 20.67
N GLU A 421 1.40 -28.36 21.65
CA GLU A 421 2.13 -27.80 22.79
C GLU A 421 3.50 -27.26 22.36
N GLU A 422 4.12 -27.81 21.31
CA GLU A 422 5.38 -27.28 20.77
C GLU A 422 5.22 -25.85 20.27
N ILE A 423 4.04 -25.50 19.72
CA ILE A 423 3.74 -24.14 19.27
C ILE A 423 3.67 -23.19 20.47
N LEU A 424 2.90 -23.53 21.51
CA LEU A 424 2.81 -22.70 22.70
C LEU A 424 4.16 -22.54 23.39
N ARG A 425 4.96 -23.61 23.48
CA ARG A 425 6.32 -23.55 24.01
C ARG A 425 7.19 -22.57 23.22
N ARG A 426 7.18 -22.65 21.89
CA ARG A 426 7.93 -21.70 21.04
C ARG A 426 7.42 -20.27 21.22
N CYS A 427 6.12 -20.06 21.35
CA CYS A 427 5.55 -18.72 21.59
C CYS A 427 5.91 -18.17 22.97
N ARG A 428 5.95 -19.00 24.03
CA ARG A 428 6.46 -18.60 25.36
C ARG A 428 7.92 -18.18 25.30
N GLU A 429 8.78 -18.96 24.63
CA GLU A 429 10.19 -18.58 24.43
C GLU A 429 10.33 -17.21 23.74
N ILE A 430 9.50 -16.94 22.72
CA ILE A 430 9.43 -15.63 22.07
C ILE A 430 8.95 -14.55 23.05
N GLY A 431 7.88 -14.82 23.80
CA GLY A 431 7.33 -13.92 24.81
C GLY A 431 8.40 -13.48 25.82
N GLU A 432 9.10 -14.44 26.42
CA GLU A 432 10.22 -14.17 27.32
C GLU A 432 11.34 -13.35 26.65
N GLY A 433 11.63 -13.64 25.37
CA GLY A 433 12.61 -12.88 24.59
C GLY A 433 12.22 -11.42 24.43
N LEU A 434 10.94 -11.15 24.19
CA LEU A 434 10.39 -9.80 24.08
C LEU A 434 10.38 -9.08 25.42
N LEU A 435 9.99 -9.75 26.52
CA LEU A 435 10.01 -9.17 27.86
C LEU A 435 11.40 -8.64 28.23
N ARG A 436 12.47 -9.38 27.87
CA ARG A 436 13.87 -8.94 28.06
C ARG A 436 14.24 -7.68 27.26
N CYS A 437 13.50 -7.37 26.19
CA CYS A 437 13.80 -6.27 25.28
C CYS A 437 12.94 -5.02 25.55
N GLN A 438 11.93 -5.09 26.42
CA GLN A 438 11.05 -3.97 26.70
C GLN A 438 11.82 -2.85 27.41
N LEU A 439 11.64 -1.61 26.95
CA LEU A 439 12.27 -0.43 27.54
C LEU A 439 11.46 0.08 28.74
N PRO A 440 12.08 0.83 29.67
CA PRO A 440 11.39 1.37 30.84
C PRO A 440 10.14 2.21 30.51
N GLY A 441 10.12 2.88 29.35
CA GLY A 441 8.97 3.67 28.88
C GLY A 441 7.80 2.85 28.34
N GLY A 442 7.90 1.52 28.32
CA GLY A 442 6.92 0.58 27.78
C GLY A 442 7.17 0.19 26.31
N ALA A 443 7.97 0.96 25.59
CA ALA A 443 8.28 0.73 24.18
C ALA A 443 9.06 -0.57 23.94
N PHE A 444 8.84 -1.16 22.76
CA PHE A 444 9.68 -2.24 22.24
C PHE A 444 10.47 -1.73 21.02
N PRO A 445 11.81 -1.81 21.05
CA PRO A 445 12.64 -1.31 19.95
C PRO A 445 12.47 -2.16 18.69
N ALA A 446 12.60 -1.53 17.52
CA ALA A 446 12.51 -2.27 16.26
C ALA A 446 13.62 -3.33 16.13
N TRP A 447 14.86 -2.98 16.49
CA TRP A 447 16.01 -3.87 16.34
C TRP A 447 16.85 -4.03 17.60
N VAL A 448 17.20 -5.28 17.88
CA VAL A 448 18.06 -5.67 19.01
C VAL A 448 19.09 -6.72 18.60
N ARG A 449 20.18 -6.81 19.35
CA ARG A 449 21.12 -7.93 19.29
C ARG A 449 21.68 -8.22 20.67
N PHE A 450 22.14 -9.44 20.88
CA PHE A 450 22.93 -9.78 22.05
C PHE A 450 24.41 -9.80 21.68
N ARG A 451 25.26 -9.14 22.48
CA ARG A 451 26.71 -9.20 22.34
C ARG A 451 27.31 -9.52 23.70
N ARG A 452 28.01 -10.65 23.81
CA ARG A 452 28.55 -11.16 25.08
C ARG A 452 27.47 -11.29 26.17
N GLY A 453 26.25 -11.63 25.77
CA GLY A 453 25.10 -11.78 26.68
C GLY A 453 24.36 -10.48 27.00
N GLU A 454 24.90 -9.32 26.64
CA GLU A 454 24.26 -8.02 26.89
C GLU A 454 23.34 -7.63 25.72
N LEU A 455 22.15 -7.12 26.06
CA LEU A 455 21.22 -6.55 25.10
C LEU A 455 21.77 -5.23 24.54
N GLN A 456 21.86 -5.14 23.22
CA GLN A 456 22.13 -3.91 22.51
C GLN A 456 20.89 -3.53 21.70
N VAL A 457 20.48 -2.28 21.83
CA VAL A 457 19.33 -1.71 21.13
C VAL A 457 19.83 -0.77 20.04
N HIS A 458 19.30 -0.93 18.82
CA HIS A 458 19.67 -0.04 17.72
C HIS A 458 19.04 1.35 17.93
N PRO A 459 19.74 2.45 17.62
CA PRO A 459 19.18 3.80 17.81
C PRO A 459 17.98 4.09 16.88
N ASP A 460 18.04 3.66 15.63
CA ASP A 460 16.91 3.82 14.69
C ASP A 460 15.67 3.07 15.21
N LEU A 461 14.54 3.77 15.30
CA LEU A 461 13.27 3.22 15.80
C LEU A 461 13.42 2.49 17.14
N ARG A 462 14.25 3.06 18.03
CA ARG A 462 14.39 2.59 19.42
C ARG A 462 13.04 2.63 20.17
N GLU A 463 12.26 3.68 19.94
CA GLU A 463 10.91 3.87 20.47
C GLU A 463 10.03 4.35 19.33
N GLY A 464 8.87 3.71 19.13
CA GLY A 464 7.97 4.07 18.04
C GLY A 464 6.94 3.01 17.71
N ALA A 465 6.28 3.18 16.56
CA ALA A 465 5.14 2.36 16.12
C ALA A 465 5.44 0.85 16.00
N SER A 466 6.71 0.45 15.87
CA SER A 466 7.12 -0.96 15.88
C SER A 466 6.70 -1.69 17.16
N THR A 467 6.48 -0.96 18.26
CA THR A 467 5.95 -1.47 19.53
C THR A 467 4.62 -2.21 19.36
N ALA A 468 3.80 -1.84 18.38
CA ALA A 468 2.49 -2.45 18.16
C ALA A 468 2.55 -3.96 17.88
N ALA A 469 3.61 -4.45 17.21
CA ALA A 469 3.73 -5.87 16.88
C ALA A 469 3.99 -6.75 18.12
N PRO A 470 4.98 -6.45 19.00
CA PRO A 470 5.12 -7.12 20.30
C PRO A 470 3.88 -7.02 21.17
N VAL A 471 3.23 -5.86 21.25
CA VAL A 471 2.00 -5.66 22.05
C VAL A 471 0.89 -6.60 21.60
N MET A 472 0.61 -6.64 20.29
CA MET A 472 -0.40 -7.50 19.69
C MET A 472 -0.12 -8.99 19.96
N PHE A 473 1.14 -9.42 19.79
CA PHE A 473 1.54 -10.80 20.05
C PHE A 473 1.45 -11.18 21.53
N LEU A 474 1.99 -10.36 22.44
CA LEU A 474 2.01 -10.64 23.88
C LEU A 474 0.59 -10.65 24.47
N ALA A 475 -0.30 -9.78 23.99
CA ALA A 475 -1.71 -9.80 24.38
C ALA A 475 -2.39 -11.10 23.94
N PHE A 476 -2.13 -11.58 22.72
CA PHE A 476 -2.64 -12.86 22.25
C PHE A 476 -2.04 -14.02 23.05
N LEU A 477 -0.72 -14.03 23.26
CA LEU A 477 -0.03 -15.06 24.03
C LEU A 477 -0.58 -15.16 25.46
N SER A 478 -0.80 -14.03 26.14
CA SER A 478 -1.37 -14.03 27.49
C SER A 478 -2.72 -14.73 27.53
N ARG A 479 -3.57 -14.50 26.53
CA ARG A 479 -4.88 -15.16 26.44
C ARG A 479 -4.77 -16.67 26.25
N GLU A 480 -3.86 -17.13 25.39
CA GLU A 480 -3.72 -18.57 25.10
C GLU A 480 -2.92 -19.32 26.17
N ALA A 481 -1.94 -18.67 26.81
CA ALA A 481 -1.07 -19.30 27.81
C ALA A 481 -1.56 -19.11 29.26
N GLY A 482 -2.45 -18.13 29.52
CA GLY A 482 -2.94 -17.78 30.85
C GLY A 482 -1.94 -17.06 31.74
N GLU A 483 -0.88 -16.50 31.16
CA GLU A 483 0.23 -15.86 31.88
C GLU A 483 0.08 -14.33 31.90
N GLU A 484 -0.17 -13.76 33.09
CA GLU A 484 -0.45 -12.32 33.26
C GLU A 484 0.74 -11.41 32.94
N GLU A 485 1.97 -11.91 33.02
CA GLU A 485 3.16 -11.10 32.75
C GLU A 485 3.20 -10.56 31.32
N TYR A 486 2.74 -11.35 30.34
CA TYR A 486 2.65 -10.91 28.96
C TYR A 486 1.58 -9.82 28.79
N LEU A 487 0.45 -9.93 29.49
CA LEU A 487 -0.59 -8.89 29.46
C LEU A 487 -0.07 -7.58 30.06
N ARG A 488 0.64 -7.64 31.19
CA ARG A 488 1.24 -6.44 31.81
C ARG A 488 2.21 -5.75 30.85
N ALA A 489 3.07 -6.51 30.19
CA ALA A 489 4.02 -5.97 29.21
C ALA A 489 3.31 -5.39 27.98
N ALA A 490 2.27 -6.06 27.47
CA ALA A 490 1.46 -5.59 26.36
C ALA A 490 0.74 -4.27 26.70
N LEU A 491 0.16 -4.15 27.90
CA LEU A 491 -0.49 -2.92 28.37
C LEU A 491 0.51 -1.76 28.47
N ALA A 492 1.70 -1.98 29.06
CA ALA A 492 2.74 -0.95 29.11
C ALA A 492 3.16 -0.46 27.71
N GLY A 493 3.25 -1.37 26.73
CA GLY A 493 3.51 -1.00 25.34
C GLY A 493 2.34 -0.29 24.67
N ALA A 494 1.10 -0.67 24.97
CA ALA A 494 -0.10 0.02 24.50
C ALA A 494 -0.19 1.46 25.05
N ASP A 495 0.11 1.65 26.33
CA ASP A 495 0.18 2.97 26.97
C ASP A 495 1.25 3.86 26.33
N PHE A 496 2.41 3.29 26.00
CA PHE A 496 3.44 3.99 25.23
C PHE A 496 2.90 4.42 23.86
N LEU A 497 2.25 3.53 23.10
CA LEU A 497 1.71 3.84 21.79
C LEU A 497 0.65 4.96 21.86
N ALA A 498 -0.26 4.88 22.83
CA ALA A 498 -1.30 5.89 23.03
C ALA A 498 -0.72 7.25 23.42
N ARG A 499 0.37 7.26 24.20
CA ARG A 499 0.99 8.49 24.71
C ARG A 499 1.91 9.17 23.69
N GLU A 500 2.68 8.40 22.93
CA GLU A 500 3.84 8.90 22.16
C GLU A 500 3.71 8.71 20.64
N VAL A 501 2.82 7.84 20.16
CA VAL A 501 2.78 7.44 18.74
C VAL A 501 1.47 7.80 18.05
N LEU A 502 0.34 7.54 18.69
CA LEU A 502 -0.96 7.84 18.10
C LEU A 502 -1.18 9.36 18.07
N PRO A 503 -1.62 9.92 16.92
CA PRO A 503 -1.98 11.32 16.84
C PRO A 503 -3.34 11.51 17.53
N PHE A 504 -3.31 11.78 18.83
CA PHE A 504 -4.45 12.37 19.50
C PHE A 504 -4.19 13.87 19.58
N ASP A 505 -5.15 14.68 19.13
CA ASP A 505 -5.18 16.10 19.47
C ASP A 505 -5.20 16.20 21.00
N ARG A 506 -4.10 16.69 21.59
CA ARG A 506 -4.02 17.04 23.00
C ARG A 506 -4.31 18.51 23.21
#